data_AF-A0A017T7L4-F1
#
_entry.id   AF-A0A017T7L4-F1
#
_cell.length_a   1.000
_cell.length_b   1.000
_cell.length_c   1.000
_cell.angle_alpha   90.00
_cell.angle_beta   90.00
_cell.angle_gamma   90.00
#
_symmetry.space_group_name_H-M   'P 1'
#
loop_
_entity.id
_entity.type
_entity.pdbx_description
1 polymer ?
#
loop_
_entity_poly.entity_id
_entity_poly.type
_entity_poly.pdbx_seq_one_letter_code
_entity_poly.pdbx_strand_id
1 'polypeptide(L)'
;MRPRDSRYEQVDQQRRIEYRDPDEFDRIAFAMRALDRLRPKQMTVAVYKAVASIRVEQWRDLRREGLSCAIVGIPPQASREHIAYALAELAGVASIPYTVQMLLAEDRRAQA
;
A
#
# COMPACT_ATOMS: atom_id res chain seq x y z
N MET A 1 -33.07 -27.49 10.64
CA MET A 1 -31.78 -27.54 9.92
C MET A 1 -31.71 -26.31 9.03
N ARG A 2 -30.95 -25.27 9.41
CA ARG A 2 -30.94 -23.97 8.70
C ARG A 2 -30.01 -24.03 7.48
N PRO A 3 -30.37 -23.44 6.33
CA PRO A 3 -29.44 -23.30 5.22
C PRO A 3 -28.35 -22.29 5.59
N ARG A 4 -27.11 -22.65 5.26
CA ARG A 4 -25.88 -21.91 5.54
C ARG A 4 -25.79 -20.77 4.52
N ASP A 5 -25.79 -19.54 4.99
CA ASP A 5 -25.53 -18.34 4.19
C ASP A 5 -24.20 -18.47 3.45
N SER A 6 -24.27 -18.69 2.14
CA SER A 6 -23.14 -18.59 1.23
C SER A 6 -22.82 -17.11 1.03
N ARG A 7 -22.05 -16.54 1.97
CA ARG A 7 -21.44 -15.22 1.78
C ARG A 7 -20.32 -15.37 0.76
N TYR A 8 -20.54 -14.83 -0.44
CA TYR A 8 -19.53 -14.69 -1.48
C TYR A 8 -18.44 -13.74 -0.97
N GLU A 9 -17.26 -14.28 -0.70
CA GLU A 9 -16.04 -13.51 -0.50
C GLU A 9 -15.45 -13.24 -1.88
N GLN A 10 -15.56 -12.00 -2.35
CA GLN A 10 -14.91 -11.57 -3.57
C GLN A 10 -13.41 -11.49 -3.29
N VAL A 11 -12.71 -12.61 -3.52
CA VAL A 11 -11.24 -12.67 -3.47
C VAL A 11 -10.74 -11.87 -4.67
N ASP A 12 -10.34 -10.64 -4.41
CA ASP A 12 -9.74 -9.77 -5.42
C ASP A 12 -8.53 -10.46 -6.03
N GLN A 13 -8.46 -10.42 -7.36
CA GLN A 13 -7.53 -11.24 -8.13
C GLN A 13 -6.11 -10.85 -7.79
N GLN A 14 -5.36 -11.79 -7.20
CA GLN A 14 -3.91 -11.74 -7.05
C GLN A 14 -3.26 -11.43 -8.42
N ARG A 15 -3.07 -10.15 -8.72
CA ARG A 15 -2.25 -9.69 -9.85
C ARG A 15 -0.80 -10.05 -9.52
N ARG A 16 -0.39 -11.25 -9.92
CA ARG A 16 1.01 -11.64 -10.06
C ARG A 16 1.62 -10.81 -11.19
N ILE A 17 2.07 -9.61 -10.86
CA ILE A 17 2.98 -8.86 -11.71
C ILE A 17 4.37 -9.09 -11.10
N GLU A 18 5.08 -10.09 -11.62
CA GLU A 18 6.50 -10.30 -11.36
C GLU A 18 7.30 -9.19 -12.05
N TYR A 19 7.28 -7.99 -11.46
CA TYR A 19 8.14 -6.89 -11.85
C TYR A 19 9.33 -6.87 -10.88
N ARG A 20 10.48 -7.36 -11.34
CA ARG A 20 11.75 -7.33 -10.59
C ARG A 20 12.45 -6.01 -10.92
N ASP A 21 12.36 -5.04 -10.02
CA ASP A 21 13.06 -3.77 -10.15
C ASP A 21 14.52 -3.93 -9.64
N PRO A 22 15.55 -3.80 -10.51
CA PRO A 22 16.95 -3.96 -10.13
C PRO A 22 17.52 -2.77 -9.34
N ASP A 23 16.76 -1.69 -9.11
CA ASP A 23 17.26 -0.53 -8.38
C ASP A 23 17.56 -0.86 -6.89
N GLU A 24 18.78 -0.55 -6.47
CA GLU A 24 19.26 -0.57 -5.09
C GLU A 24 18.71 0.64 -4.32
N PHE A 25 17.39 0.68 -4.07
CA PHE A 25 16.80 1.71 -3.22
C PHE A 25 16.16 1.13 -1.96
N ASP A 26 16.16 1.92 -0.89
CA ASP A 26 15.46 1.57 0.34
C ASP A 26 13.95 1.73 0.17
N ARG A 27 13.30 0.57 -0.04
CA ARG A 27 11.85 0.43 -0.24
C ARG A 27 11.03 0.84 0.97
N ILE A 28 11.52 0.59 2.18
CA ILE A 28 10.81 0.97 3.41
C ILE A 28 10.93 2.48 3.60
N ALA A 29 12.13 3.03 3.42
CA ALA A 29 12.32 4.48 3.50
C ALA A 29 11.49 5.22 2.46
N PHE A 30 11.41 4.71 1.21
CA PHE A 30 10.53 5.25 0.18
C PHE A 30 9.06 5.22 0.61
N ALA A 31 8.57 4.09 1.12
CA ALA A 31 7.19 3.95 1.57
C ALA A 31 6.85 4.89 2.73
N MET A 32 7.75 5.05 3.70
CA MET A 32 7.57 5.98 4.81
C MET A 32 7.48 7.43 4.30
N ARG A 33 8.39 7.86 3.41
CA ARG A 33 8.32 9.19 2.78
C ARG A 33 7.02 9.39 2.01
N ALA A 34 6.56 8.37 1.28
CA ALA A 34 5.31 8.44 0.54
C ALA A 34 4.11 8.62 1.49
N LEU A 35 4.06 7.88 2.59
CA LEU A 35 3.02 8.01 3.62
C LEU A 35 3.02 9.40 4.27
N ASP A 36 4.20 9.97 4.55
CA ASP A 36 4.35 11.32 5.10
C ASP A 36 3.78 12.40 4.17
N ARG A 37 3.79 12.15 2.86
CA ARG A 37 3.19 13.04 1.86
C ARG A 37 1.69 12.80 1.67
N LEU A 38 1.27 11.54 1.64
CA LEU A 38 -0.14 11.18 1.49
C LEU A 38 -0.98 11.60 2.70
N ARG A 39 -0.40 11.64 3.91
CA ARG A 39 -1.04 12.04 5.17
C ARG A 39 -2.46 11.49 5.34
N PRO A 40 -2.63 10.15 5.39
CA PRO A 40 -3.94 9.54 5.58
C PRO A 40 -4.57 9.98 6.92
N LYS A 41 -5.59 10.83 6.88
CA LYS A 41 -6.11 11.57 8.06
C LYS A 41 -6.78 10.71 9.12
N GLN A 42 -7.37 9.58 8.73
CA GLN A 42 -8.18 8.71 9.61
C GLN A 42 -7.65 7.27 9.64
N MET A 43 -6.40 7.06 9.22
CA MET A 43 -5.84 5.74 9.08
C MET A 43 -4.40 5.67 9.57
N THR A 44 -4.10 4.69 10.42
CA THR A 44 -2.73 4.36 10.82
C THR A 44 -2.17 3.30 9.89
N VAL A 45 -0.99 3.52 9.32
CA VAL A 45 -0.34 2.57 8.40
C VAL A 45 0.98 2.09 9.00
N ALA A 46 1.13 0.78 9.14
CA ALA A 46 2.39 0.14 9.49
C ALA A 46 3.02 -0.50 8.25
N VAL A 47 4.33 -0.32 8.07
CA VAL A 47 5.07 -0.87 6.92
C VAL A 47 6.12 -1.84 7.42
N TYR A 48 6.22 -3.02 6.77
CA TYR A 48 7.21 -4.03 7.09
C TYR A 48 7.77 -4.70 5.83
N LYS A 49 8.91 -5.39 5.97
CA LYS A 49 9.50 -6.17 4.87
C LYS A 49 8.72 -7.46 4.66
N ALA A 50 8.21 -7.69 3.46
CA ALA A 50 7.58 -8.93 3.04
C ALA A 50 8.55 -9.83 2.27
N VAL A 51 8.19 -11.10 2.10
CA VAL A 51 9.07 -12.09 1.46
C VAL A 51 8.89 -12.15 -0.06
N ALA A 52 7.65 -12.06 -0.57
CA ALA A 52 7.36 -12.44 -1.96
C ALA A 52 6.45 -11.49 -2.73
N SER A 53 5.51 -10.81 -2.08
CA SER A 53 4.55 -9.94 -2.75
C SER A 53 4.21 -8.74 -1.89
N ILE A 54 3.73 -7.66 -2.51
CA ILE A 54 3.05 -6.60 -1.77
C ILE A 54 1.82 -7.22 -1.11
N ARG A 55 1.61 -6.91 0.17
CA ARG A 55 0.42 -7.32 0.93
C ARG A 55 -0.14 -6.10 1.63
N VAL A 56 -1.45 -5.89 1.49
CA VAL A 56 -2.17 -4.81 2.17
C VAL A 56 -3.30 -5.45 2.95
N GLU A 57 -3.25 -5.33 4.26
CA GLU A 57 -4.31 -5.79 5.16
C GLU A 57 -4.87 -4.57 5.86
N GLN A 58 -6.18 -4.37 5.77
CA GLN A 58 -6.89 -3.24 6.38
C GLN A 58 -7.92 -3.75 7.36
N TRP A 59 -8.05 -3.07 8.50
CA TRP A 59 -9.10 -3.34 9.44
C TRP A 59 -9.58 -2.05 10.11
N ARG A 60 -10.79 -2.11 10.67
CA ARG A 60 -11.34 -0.99 11.45
C ARG A 60 -10.89 -1.12 12.89
N ASP A 61 -10.51 -0.01 13.51
CA ASP A 61 -10.25 0.01 14.94
C ASP A 61 -11.60 -0.09 15.67
N LEU A 62 -11.87 -1.26 16.27
CA LEU A 62 -13.09 -1.49 17.05
C LEU A 62 -13.08 -0.74 18.38
N ARG A 63 -11.93 -0.20 18.82
CA ARG A 63 -11.81 0.56 20.08
C ARG A 63 -11.99 2.06 19.88
N ARG A 64 -11.79 2.58 18.67
CA ARG A 64 -11.94 4.00 18.33
C ARG A 64 -12.75 4.14 17.04
N GLU A 65 -14.00 4.52 17.19
CA GLU A 65 -14.88 4.78 16.05
C GLU A 65 -14.27 5.85 15.13
N GLY A 66 -14.23 5.55 13.83
CA GLY A 66 -13.71 6.46 12.80
C GLY A 66 -12.21 6.37 12.51
N LEU A 67 -11.46 5.48 13.17
CA LEU A 67 -10.06 5.19 12.81
C LEU A 67 -9.95 3.82 12.13
N SER A 68 -9.23 3.78 11.00
CA SER A 68 -8.82 2.53 10.37
C SER A 68 -7.34 2.27 10.59
N CYS A 69 -6.94 1.02 10.48
CA CYS A 69 -5.55 0.60 10.53
C CYS A 69 -5.24 -0.24 9.30
N ALA A 70 -4.00 -0.14 8.83
CA ALA A 70 -3.52 -0.94 7.72
C ALA A 70 -2.09 -1.39 7.95
N ILE A 71 -1.78 -2.59 7.47
CA ILE A 71 -0.44 -3.15 7.43
C ILE A 71 -0.06 -3.36 5.96
N VAL A 72 1.11 -2.85 5.58
CA VAL A 72 1.67 -2.98 4.23
C VAL A 72 2.98 -3.73 4.29
N GLY A 73 3.00 -4.92 3.68
CA GLY A 73 4.20 -5.71 3.47
C GLY A 73 4.83 -5.38 2.13
N ILE A 74 6.10 -4.99 2.11
CA ILE A 74 6.82 -4.61 0.90
C ILE A 74 7.94 -5.63 0.62
N PRO A 75 7.89 -6.37 -0.51
CA PRO A 75 8.90 -7.34 -0.85
C PRO A 75 10.15 -6.68 -1.44
N PRO A 76 11.32 -7.34 -1.37
CA PRO A 76 12.59 -6.77 -1.82
C PRO A 76 12.66 -6.53 -3.34
N GLN A 77 11.76 -7.11 -4.13
CA GLN A 77 11.69 -6.92 -5.58
C GLN A 77 10.70 -5.82 -6.02
N ALA A 78 9.90 -5.27 -5.11
CA ALA A 78 8.89 -4.28 -5.47
C ALA A 78 9.52 -3.00 -6.03
N SER A 79 8.96 -2.48 -7.13
CA SER A 79 9.35 -1.19 -7.69
C SER A 79 8.77 -0.02 -6.90
N ARG A 80 9.37 1.16 -7.07
CA ARG A 80 8.83 2.42 -6.52
C ARG A 80 7.40 2.67 -6.97
N GLU A 81 7.11 2.42 -8.25
CA GLU A 81 5.78 2.63 -8.82
C GLU A 81 4.75 1.70 -8.19
N HIS A 82 5.10 0.42 -8.01
CA HIS A 82 4.19 -0.55 -7.42
C HIS A 82 3.89 -0.22 -5.95
N ILE A 83 4.91 0.22 -5.20
CA ILE A 83 4.74 0.69 -3.82
C ILE A 83 3.88 1.97 -3.79
N ALA A 84 4.17 2.96 -4.64
CA ALA A 84 3.43 4.22 -4.70
C ALA A 84 1.95 4.01 -5.04
N TYR A 85 1.66 3.11 -5.99
CA TYR A 85 0.29 2.77 -6.36
C TYR A 85 -0.47 2.16 -5.19
N ALA A 86 0.12 1.14 -4.54
CA ALA A 86 -0.50 0.48 -3.39
C ALA A 86 -0.77 1.44 -2.24
N LEU A 87 0.15 2.37 -1.97
CA LEU A 87 -0.01 3.37 -0.91
C LEU A 87 -1.04 4.45 -1.26
N ALA A 88 -1.09 4.90 -2.51
CA ALA A 88 -2.08 5.86 -2.98
C ALA A 88 -3.50 5.28 -2.95
N GLU A 89 -3.65 4.03 -3.39
CA GLU A 89 -4.90 3.28 -3.31
C GLU A 89 -5.34 3.11 -1.86
N LEU A 90 -4.43 2.66 -0.99
CA LEU A 90 -4.66 2.52 0.45
C LEU A 90 -5.10 3.85 1.09
N ALA A 91 -4.44 4.96 0.76
CA ALA A 91 -4.77 6.28 1.30
C ALA A 91 -6.10 6.84 0.77
N GLY A 92 -6.76 6.19 -0.19
CA GLY A 92 -8.05 6.60 -0.72
C GLY A 92 -8.01 7.93 -1.47
N VAL A 93 -6.88 8.25 -2.12
CA VAL A 93 -6.74 9.53 -2.84
C VAL A 93 -7.66 9.57 -4.07
N ALA A 94 -8.21 10.75 -4.36
CA ALA A 94 -9.18 10.93 -5.46
C ALA A 94 -8.60 10.67 -6.86
N SER A 95 -7.29 10.90 -7.05
CA SER A 95 -6.60 10.64 -8.33
C SER A 95 -5.29 9.89 -8.10
N ILE A 96 -5.36 8.57 -8.24
CA ILE A 96 -4.21 7.68 -8.05
C ILE A 96 -3.09 7.97 -9.06
N PRO A 97 -3.33 8.10 -10.39
CA PRO A 97 -2.23 8.27 -11.35
C PRO A 97 -1.41 9.54 -11.13
N TYR A 98 -2.07 10.67 -10.82
CA TYR A 98 -1.38 11.92 -10.51
C TYR A 98 -0.54 11.80 -9.24
N THR A 99 -1.11 11.19 -8.20
CA THR A 99 -0.45 11.01 -6.92
C THR A 99 0.79 10.11 -7.05
N VAL A 100 0.69 9.03 -7.82
CA VAL A 100 1.83 8.15 -8.11
C VAL A 100 2.94 8.92 -8.82
N GLN A 101 2.63 9.68 -9.88
CA GLN A 101 3.64 10.48 -10.58
C GLN A 101 4.29 11.52 -9.67
N MET A 102 3.51 12.18 -8.82
CA MET A 102 4.01 13.14 -7.83
C MET A 102 4.98 12.45 -6.85
N LEU A 103 4.60 11.30 -6.28
CA LEU A 103 5.44 10.55 -5.34
C LEU A 103 6.76 10.10 -5.99
N LEU A 104 6.72 9.65 -7.24
CA LEU A 104 7.92 9.26 -7.99
C LEU A 104 8.81 10.46 -8.33
N ALA A 105 8.23 11.60 -8.70
CA ALA A 105 8.98 12.82 -8.99
C ALA A 105 9.68 13.38 -7.74
N GLU A 106 9.00 13.36 -6.59
CA GLU A 106 9.56 13.81 -5.32
C GLU A 106 10.69 12.90 -4.83
N ASP A 107 10.55 11.58 -4.98
CA ASP A 107 11.63 10.66 -4.62
C ASP A 107 12.88 10.86 -5.49
N ARG A 108 12.69 11.14 -6.79
CA ARG A 108 13.79 11.48 -7.69
C ARG A 108 14.50 12.78 -7.27
N ARG A 109 13.74 13.79 -6.81
CA ARG A 109 14.31 15.04 -6.27
C ARG A 109 15.07 14.83 -4.97
N ALA A 110 14.63 13.90 -4.13
CA ALA A 110 15.31 13.60 -2.86
C ALA A 110 16.61 12.80 -3.02
N GLN A 111 16.87 12.25 -4.22
CA GLN A 111 18.05 11.45 -4.56
C GLN A 111 19.09 12.21 -5.39
N ALA A 112 18.75 13.40 -5.90
CA ALA A 112 19.63 14.28 -6.64
C ALA A 112 20.40 15.21 -5.69
#